data_AF-A0A4Q5QYH0-F1
#
_entry.id   AF-A0A4Q5QYH0-F1
#
_cell.length_a   1.000
_cell.length_b   1.000
_cell.length_c   1.000
_cell.angle_alpha   90.00
_cell.angle_beta   90.00
_cell.angle_gamma   90.00
#
_symmetry.space_group_name_H-M   'P 1'
#
loop_
_entity.id
_entity.type
_entity.pdbx_description
1 polymer ?
#
loop_
_entity_poly.entity_id
_entity_poly.type
_entity_poly.pdbx_seq_one_letter_code
_entity_poly.pdbx_strand_id
1 'polypeptide(L)'
;MTTQVQAKEGNQQIHPTHTTLPYYCLAYSKTVSLLRNSKRGRAEAYLDLERNRLSEIKGLENCPGLQLLGLSTNNIEELSGISHLARLKTFYIARNNIADVSILAGLTNLDRIVLTDNKITSIRSLLPRLKAGLSIHLKYALDRDETGIFVRGNPISDPPPEVIARGTPAIIDHFTKGKEHGEKKLEVLKLILMGNSGVGKTNFSQFLRKQKLNKTHVSTDTLDIQSWRAPFLKSESGELMLVNIFDFGGQDYYHDLHRLYYSHDTAYVLLWDTATNFYAERKEQLADKTELIYEDFPIEYWLESIKYILYGKEAYVFNGRTKDKNDLLPNPGPVSIIAPDPSGIPDESVVKADLSTTAPVLVLQNKIDQGEGLLNQVLLRERYPNITTFFNVSLSTRSRVSSINEVLDACLGKLNLAGRKLVTYQHEIIEQYLKARMPFEVLTLEEFRDKCAALVPAYKDILDISDAKTIASVLTNLGAMYFDHPALDENGDEGIVFTSIGELNDLIKKLMNVAKQGSSKGVFYVDQVKGFKYIDHILP
;
A
#
# COMPACT_ATOMS: atom_id res chain seq x y z
N MET A 1 -4.71 -58.89 -20.65
CA MET A 1 -4.77 -58.13 -21.92
C MET A 1 -3.95 -56.84 -21.68
N THR A 2 -2.61 -56.83 -21.77
CA THR A 2 -1.80 -56.63 -23.01
C THR A 2 -2.36 -55.49 -23.88
N THR A 3 -1.66 -54.42 -24.29
CA THR A 3 -0.22 -54.08 -24.38
C THR A 3 -0.07 -52.57 -24.66
N GLN A 4 1.12 -52.01 -24.37
CA GLN A 4 1.65 -50.73 -24.87
C GLN A 4 1.68 -50.61 -26.41
N VAL A 5 1.73 -49.37 -26.94
CA VAL A 5 2.55 -49.00 -28.13
C VAL A 5 3.09 -47.56 -28.01
N GLN A 6 4.41 -47.43 -28.06
CA GLN A 6 5.18 -46.21 -28.40
C GLN A 6 5.45 -46.15 -29.93
N ALA A 7 5.64 -44.96 -30.49
CA ALA A 7 6.50 -44.65 -31.66
C ALA A 7 6.46 -43.13 -31.94
N LYS A 8 7.46 -42.39 -32.43
CA LYS A 8 8.91 -42.55 -32.65
C LYS A 8 9.41 -41.16 -33.12
N GLU A 9 10.67 -40.85 -32.85
CA GLU A 9 11.39 -39.66 -33.33
C GLU A 9 11.47 -39.58 -34.87
N GLY A 10 11.56 -38.35 -35.38
CA GLY A 10 11.83 -38.05 -36.79
C GLY A 10 12.67 -36.78 -36.92
N ASN A 11 13.99 -36.98 -37.02
CA ASN A 11 15.00 -36.00 -37.37
C ASN A 11 14.87 -35.63 -38.86
N GLN A 12 14.69 -34.36 -39.23
CA GLN A 12 14.98 -33.89 -40.59
C GLN A 12 15.71 -32.54 -40.55
N GLN A 13 17.01 -32.61 -40.87
CA GLN A 13 17.84 -31.48 -41.29
C GLN A 13 17.29 -30.92 -42.61
N ILE A 14 17.24 -29.58 -42.73
CA ILE A 14 17.10 -28.88 -44.01
C ILE A 14 18.20 -27.83 -44.10
N HIS A 15 19.11 -28.01 -45.07
CA HIS A 15 20.14 -27.04 -45.45
C HIS A 15 19.60 -26.00 -46.45
N PRO A 16 20.25 -24.82 -46.57
CA PRO A 16 19.60 -23.58 -46.98
C PRO A 16 19.71 -23.30 -48.48
N THR A 17 18.66 -22.72 -49.07
CA THR A 17 18.71 -22.09 -50.40
C THR A 17 18.22 -20.65 -50.34
N HIS A 18 19.17 -19.74 -50.57
CA HIS A 18 19.09 -18.30 -50.84
C HIS A 18 17.71 -17.68 -51.10
N THR A 19 17.22 -16.81 -50.20
CA THR A 19 17.06 -15.35 -50.37
C THR A 19 16.15 -14.74 -49.27
N THR A 20 16.75 -13.86 -48.45
CA THR A 20 16.14 -12.74 -47.69
C THR A 20 14.75 -12.91 -47.07
N LEU A 21 14.70 -13.25 -45.77
CA LEU A 21 13.67 -12.81 -44.80
C LEU A 21 14.16 -13.14 -43.36
N PRO A 22 14.27 -12.18 -42.43
CA PRO A 22 14.76 -12.44 -41.07
C PRO A 22 13.62 -12.96 -40.20
N TYR A 23 13.42 -14.28 -40.16
CA TYR A 23 12.51 -14.95 -39.25
C TYR A 23 13.25 -16.05 -38.48
N TYR A 24 13.78 -15.70 -37.32
CA TYR A 24 14.06 -16.68 -36.24
C TYR A 24 13.67 -16.02 -34.91
N CYS A 25 12.37 -16.05 -34.63
CA CYS A 25 11.78 -16.00 -33.28
C CYS A 25 10.85 -17.22 -33.19
N LEU A 26 11.42 -18.42 -33.25
CA LEU A 26 10.68 -19.68 -33.10
C LEU A 26 11.44 -20.58 -32.12
N ALA A 27 11.33 -20.24 -30.84
CA ALA A 27 11.43 -21.20 -29.75
C ALA A 27 10.66 -20.59 -28.57
N TYR A 28 9.60 -21.27 -28.10
CA TYR A 28 8.79 -20.94 -26.91
C TYR A 28 7.66 -19.90 -27.03
N SER A 29 6.63 -20.15 -27.87
CA SER A 29 5.19 -20.19 -27.49
C SER A 29 4.28 -20.14 -28.73
N LYS A 30 3.00 -20.49 -28.54
CA LYS A 30 1.98 -20.72 -29.59
C LYS A 30 1.48 -19.46 -30.34
N THR A 31 2.02 -18.26 -30.07
CA THR A 31 1.57 -17.04 -30.76
C THR A 31 2.71 -16.03 -30.93
N VAL A 32 3.68 -16.31 -31.82
CA VAL A 32 4.59 -15.27 -32.31
C VAL A 32 3.95 -14.64 -33.54
N SER A 33 3.10 -13.64 -33.33
CA SER A 33 2.56 -12.84 -34.44
C SER A 33 3.45 -11.61 -34.66
N LEU A 34 4.42 -11.74 -35.57
CA LEU A 34 5.12 -10.60 -36.18
C LEU A 34 4.13 -9.84 -37.09
N LEU A 35 3.21 -9.11 -36.48
CA LEU A 35 2.19 -8.35 -37.20
C LEU A 35 2.80 -7.04 -37.72
N ARG A 36 3.22 -7.01 -38.98
CA ARG A 36 3.41 -5.74 -39.69
C ARG A 36 2.04 -5.14 -40.00
N ASN A 37 1.60 -4.13 -39.25
CA ASN A 37 0.60 -3.20 -39.79
C ASN A 37 0.67 -1.81 -39.14
N SER A 38 0.93 -0.80 -39.98
CA SER A 38 0.41 0.55 -39.79
C SER A 38 0.28 1.20 -41.15
N LYS A 39 -0.97 1.42 -41.56
CA LYS A 39 -1.39 2.17 -42.74
C LYS A 39 -1.03 3.67 -42.57
N ARG A 40 0.27 4.04 -42.52
CA ARG A 40 0.75 5.44 -42.60
C ARG A 40 2.28 5.64 -42.68
N GLY A 41 3.04 4.66 -43.17
CA GLY A 41 4.38 4.95 -43.73
C GLY A 41 5.59 4.94 -42.78
N ARG A 42 5.48 4.44 -41.54
CA ARG A 42 6.63 3.92 -40.77
C ARG A 42 6.21 2.65 -40.05
N ALA A 43 6.74 1.50 -40.48
CA ALA A 43 6.48 0.23 -39.81
C ALA A 43 7.38 0.13 -38.57
N GLU A 44 6.79 0.24 -37.38
CA GLU A 44 7.48 -0.06 -36.13
C GLU A 44 7.58 -1.58 -35.94
N ALA A 45 8.76 -2.08 -35.55
CA ALA A 45 8.94 -3.49 -35.26
C ALA A 45 8.49 -3.75 -33.82
N TYR A 46 7.46 -4.59 -33.63
CA TYR A 46 6.98 -4.97 -32.32
C TYR A 46 6.91 -6.48 -32.14
N LEU A 47 7.00 -6.91 -30.88
CA LEU A 47 6.86 -8.30 -30.45
C LEU A 47 6.03 -8.32 -29.18
N ASP A 48 4.92 -9.06 -29.21
CA ASP A 48 4.03 -9.28 -28.07
C ASP A 48 4.13 -10.74 -27.63
N LEU A 49 4.59 -10.93 -26.40
CA LEU A 49 4.74 -12.20 -25.71
C LEU A 49 4.08 -12.13 -24.32
N GLU A 50 3.09 -11.26 -24.14
CA GLU A 50 2.36 -11.15 -22.87
C GLU A 50 1.55 -12.41 -22.54
N ARG A 51 1.28 -12.63 -21.26
CA ARG A 51 0.42 -13.72 -20.74
C ARG A 51 0.89 -15.11 -21.16
N ASN A 52 2.20 -15.33 -21.14
CA ASN A 52 2.82 -16.63 -21.35
C ASN A 52 3.34 -17.19 -20.01
N ARG A 53 4.27 -18.15 -20.07
CA ARG A 53 4.95 -18.73 -18.91
C ARG A 53 6.46 -18.63 -19.07
N LEU A 54 6.93 -17.57 -19.71
CA LEU A 54 8.35 -17.34 -19.95
C LEU A 54 9.05 -17.09 -18.63
N SER A 55 10.17 -17.76 -18.41
CA SER A 55 11.07 -17.52 -17.27
C SER A 55 12.32 -16.75 -17.69
N GLU A 56 12.60 -16.66 -18.99
CA GLU A 56 13.80 -16.04 -19.55
C GLU A 56 13.51 -15.33 -20.87
N ILE A 57 14.33 -14.33 -21.20
CA ILE A 57 14.27 -13.59 -22.46
C ILE A 57 15.44 -14.06 -23.33
N LYS A 58 15.16 -14.91 -24.32
CA LYS A 58 16.17 -15.43 -25.27
C LYS A 58 15.65 -15.43 -26.70
N GLY A 59 16.55 -15.51 -27.68
CA GLY A 59 16.17 -15.58 -29.09
C GLY A 59 15.90 -14.22 -29.74
N LEU A 60 16.21 -13.11 -29.05
CA LEU A 60 16.04 -11.75 -29.56
C LEU A 60 17.31 -11.19 -30.21
N GLU A 61 18.40 -11.96 -30.31
CA GLU A 61 19.73 -11.53 -30.79
C GLU A 61 19.66 -11.02 -32.24
N ASN A 62 18.76 -11.59 -33.04
CA ASN A 62 18.54 -11.22 -34.44
C ASN A 62 17.43 -10.18 -34.63
N CYS A 63 16.97 -9.52 -33.56
CA CYS A 63 15.94 -8.48 -33.59
C CYS A 63 16.44 -7.07 -33.22
N PRO A 64 17.60 -6.58 -33.73
CA PRO A 64 18.14 -5.26 -33.33
C PRO A 64 17.25 -4.08 -33.76
N GLY A 65 16.27 -4.34 -34.65
CA GLY A 65 15.27 -3.38 -35.10
C GLY A 65 14.08 -3.18 -34.16
N LEU A 66 13.93 -3.99 -33.10
CA LEU A 66 12.74 -4.02 -32.26
C LEU A 66 12.54 -2.68 -31.54
N GLN A 67 11.31 -2.16 -31.58
CA GLN A 67 10.90 -0.88 -31.00
C GLN A 67 9.88 -1.03 -29.88
N LEU A 68 9.05 -2.09 -29.91
CA LEU A 68 8.11 -2.42 -28.83
C LEU A 68 8.25 -3.89 -28.44
N LEU A 69 8.39 -4.14 -27.14
CA LEU A 69 8.42 -5.49 -26.57
C LEU A 69 7.37 -5.61 -25.46
N GLY A 70 6.43 -6.54 -25.61
CA GLY A 70 5.46 -6.92 -24.59
C GLY A 70 5.84 -8.24 -23.95
N LEU A 71 6.06 -8.25 -22.64
CA LEU A 71 6.42 -9.41 -21.81
C LEU A 71 5.64 -9.44 -20.49
N SER A 72 4.60 -8.62 -20.35
CA SER A 72 3.77 -8.57 -19.14
C SER A 72 3.10 -9.91 -18.83
N THR A 73 2.86 -10.19 -17.55
CA THR A 73 2.21 -11.43 -17.08
C THR A 73 2.99 -12.68 -17.53
N ASN A 74 4.23 -12.80 -17.06
CA ASN A 74 5.11 -13.95 -17.25
C ASN A 74 5.79 -14.30 -15.90
N ASN A 75 6.79 -15.17 -15.91
CA ASN A 75 7.57 -15.57 -14.73
C ASN A 75 9.05 -15.12 -14.83
N ILE A 76 9.31 -13.99 -15.49
CA ILE A 76 10.67 -13.51 -15.75
C ILE A 76 11.25 -12.91 -14.47
N GLU A 77 12.47 -13.32 -14.12
CA GLU A 77 13.21 -12.81 -12.95
C GLU A 77 14.34 -11.86 -13.36
N GLU A 78 14.92 -12.07 -14.56
CA GLU A 78 16.05 -11.32 -15.06
C GLU A 78 15.77 -10.70 -16.42
N LEU A 79 16.30 -9.50 -16.65
CA LEU A 79 16.25 -8.81 -17.94
C LEU A 79 17.41 -9.19 -18.86
N SER A 80 18.11 -10.29 -18.58
CA SER A 80 19.16 -10.81 -19.45
C SER A 80 18.55 -11.13 -20.82
N GLY A 81 19.16 -10.61 -21.91
CA GLY A 81 18.67 -10.83 -23.29
C GLY A 81 18.00 -9.63 -23.99
N ILE A 82 17.91 -8.45 -23.35
CA ILE A 82 17.42 -7.21 -24.01
C ILE A 82 18.48 -6.14 -24.21
N SER A 83 19.71 -6.31 -23.68
CA SER A 83 20.74 -5.26 -23.66
C SER A 83 21.18 -4.79 -25.06
N HIS A 84 21.06 -5.64 -26.08
CA HIS A 84 21.39 -5.31 -27.47
C HIS A 84 20.25 -4.63 -28.24
N LEU A 85 19.05 -4.51 -27.66
CA LEU A 85 17.86 -3.92 -28.30
C LEU A 85 17.90 -2.39 -28.27
N ALA A 86 18.94 -1.80 -28.86
CA ALA A 86 19.21 -0.36 -28.80
C ALA A 86 18.10 0.52 -29.39
N ARG A 87 17.18 -0.02 -30.19
CA ARG A 87 16.05 0.71 -30.79
C ARG A 87 14.74 0.60 -30.01
N LEU A 88 14.74 -0.13 -28.89
CA LEU A 88 13.55 -0.34 -28.08
C LEU A 88 13.09 1.00 -27.47
N LYS A 89 11.82 1.35 -27.72
CA LYS A 89 11.16 2.57 -27.25
C LYS A 89 10.12 2.30 -26.17
N THR A 90 9.39 1.19 -26.32
CA THR A 90 8.32 0.82 -25.41
C THR A 90 8.55 -0.59 -24.89
N PHE A 91 8.54 -0.73 -23.56
CA PHE A 91 8.74 -2.01 -22.91
C PHE A 91 7.65 -2.26 -21.86
N TYR A 92 6.80 -3.24 -22.13
CA TYR A 92 5.80 -3.70 -21.17
C TYR A 92 6.31 -4.97 -20.50
N ILE A 93 6.54 -4.93 -19.18
CA ILE A 93 6.97 -6.11 -18.42
C ILE A 93 6.32 -6.14 -17.02
N ALA A 94 5.07 -5.70 -16.95
CA ALA A 94 4.31 -5.72 -15.73
C ALA A 94 4.03 -7.16 -15.25
N ARG A 95 3.82 -7.38 -13.94
CA ARG A 95 3.43 -8.69 -13.39
C ARG A 95 4.45 -9.79 -13.75
N ASN A 96 5.68 -9.58 -13.29
CA ASN A 96 6.80 -10.52 -13.37
C ASN A 96 7.51 -10.57 -12.01
N ASN A 97 8.67 -11.21 -11.92
CA ASN A 97 9.43 -11.37 -10.68
C ASN A 97 10.74 -10.56 -10.68
N ILE A 98 10.80 -9.47 -11.44
CA ILE A 98 12.04 -8.71 -11.65
C ILE A 98 12.43 -7.94 -10.40
N ALA A 99 13.67 -8.09 -9.95
CA ALA A 99 14.24 -7.31 -8.86
C ALA A 99 15.32 -6.31 -9.34
N ASP A 100 16.12 -6.68 -10.34
CA ASP A 100 17.15 -5.83 -10.91
C ASP A 100 16.75 -5.26 -12.28
N VAL A 101 16.75 -3.93 -12.38
CA VAL A 101 16.44 -3.15 -13.59
C VAL A 101 17.66 -2.44 -14.17
N SER A 102 18.86 -2.78 -13.73
CA SER A 102 20.13 -2.15 -14.15
C SER A 102 20.36 -2.14 -15.65
N ILE A 103 19.94 -3.19 -16.35
CA ILE A 103 20.03 -3.31 -17.82
C ILE A 103 19.30 -2.16 -18.53
N LEU A 104 18.22 -1.62 -17.95
CA LEU A 104 17.44 -0.54 -18.55
C LEU A 104 18.22 0.79 -18.60
N ALA A 105 19.27 0.95 -17.80
CA ALA A 105 20.11 2.15 -17.81
C ALA A 105 20.81 2.36 -19.17
N GLY A 106 21.16 1.26 -19.87
CA GLY A 106 21.85 1.29 -21.17
C GLY A 106 20.91 1.42 -22.38
N LEU A 107 19.60 1.23 -22.22
CA LEU A 107 18.62 1.30 -23.30
C LEU A 107 18.11 2.73 -23.47
N THR A 108 18.94 3.56 -24.12
CA THR A 108 18.78 5.02 -24.10
C THR A 108 17.57 5.56 -24.86
N ASN A 109 16.99 4.76 -25.77
CA ASN A 109 15.82 5.11 -26.58
C ASN A 109 14.48 4.72 -25.93
N LEU A 110 14.48 4.12 -24.73
CA LEU A 110 13.24 3.77 -24.02
C LEU A 110 12.51 5.01 -23.53
N ASP A 111 11.32 5.26 -24.07
CA ASP A 111 10.45 6.37 -23.68
C ASP A 111 9.35 5.94 -22.71
N ARG A 112 8.93 4.66 -22.79
CA ARG A 112 7.87 4.11 -21.94
C ARG A 112 8.27 2.75 -21.41
N ILE A 113 8.30 2.62 -20.08
CA ILE A 113 8.70 1.39 -19.39
C ILE A 113 7.64 1.06 -18.33
N VAL A 114 6.93 -0.05 -18.52
CA VAL A 114 5.91 -0.51 -17.57
C VAL A 114 6.47 -1.66 -16.75
N LEU A 115 6.91 -1.34 -15.53
CA LEU A 115 7.51 -2.26 -14.55
C LEU A 115 6.54 -2.61 -13.42
N THR A 116 5.26 -2.31 -13.60
CA THR A 116 4.25 -2.46 -12.55
C THR A 116 4.19 -3.89 -12.02
N ASP A 117 3.98 -4.07 -10.71
CA ASP A 117 3.83 -5.39 -10.07
C ASP A 117 5.02 -6.32 -10.31
N ASN A 118 6.21 -5.88 -9.88
CA ASN A 118 7.45 -6.65 -9.87
C ASN A 118 8.03 -6.67 -8.44
N LYS A 119 9.29 -7.11 -8.28
CA LYS A 119 9.99 -7.21 -6.98
C LYS A 119 11.09 -6.15 -6.83
N ILE A 120 10.92 -4.98 -7.46
CA ILE A 120 11.93 -3.92 -7.46
C ILE A 120 11.96 -3.23 -6.10
N THR A 121 13.11 -3.27 -5.42
CA THR A 121 13.33 -2.57 -4.14
C THR A 121 14.11 -1.26 -4.30
N SER A 122 14.92 -1.15 -5.36
CA SER A 122 15.70 0.06 -5.66
C SER A 122 15.57 0.46 -7.13
N ILE A 123 15.38 1.75 -7.36
CA ILE A 123 15.39 2.36 -8.71
C ILE A 123 16.70 3.12 -8.98
N ARG A 124 17.71 3.00 -8.10
CA ARG A 124 18.98 3.73 -8.21
C ARG A 124 19.67 3.51 -9.55
N SER A 125 19.59 2.31 -10.09
CA SER A 125 20.18 1.98 -11.39
C SER A 125 19.52 2.72 -12.56
N LEU A 126 18.30 3.24 -12.39
CA LEU A 126 17.58 4.05 -13.38
C LEU A 126 17.98 5.54 -13.36
N LEU A 127 18.86 5.96 -12.44
CA LEU A 127 19.28 7.36 -12.32
C LEU A 127 19.80 7.98 -13.64
N PRO A 128 20.55 7.28 -14.51
CA PRO A 128 20.92 7.82 -15.82
C PRO A 128 19.72 8.15 -16.72
N ARG A 129 18.65 7.34 -16.67
CA ARG A 129 17.41 7.55 -17.43
C ARG A 129 16.63 8.75 -16.88
N LEU A 130 16.54 8.85 -15.55
CA LEU A 130 15.91 9.98 -14.87
C LEU A 130 16.62 11.31 -15.18
N LYS A 131 17.96 11.32 -15.14
CA LYS A 131 18.77 12.48 -15.54
C LYS A 131 18.63 12.85 -17.02
N ALA A 132 18.28 11.89 -17.87
CA ALA A 132 17.98 12.12 -19.28
C ALA A 132 16.57 12.65 -19.55
N GLY A 133 15.75 12.88 -18.49
CA GLY A 133 14.43 13.50 -18.59
C GLY A 133 13.24 12.53 -18.53
N LEU A 134 13.47 11.24 -18.32
CA LEU A 134 12.36 10.29 -18.11
C LEU A 134 11.69 10.56 -16.75
N SER A 135 10.37 10.70 -16.77
CA SER A 135 9.54 10.76 -15.57
C SER A 135 9.36 9.36 -14.97
N ILE A 136 9.04 9.30 -13.68
CA ILE A 136 8.71 8.08 -12.96
C ILE A 136 7.41 8.26 -12.21
N HIS A 137 6.59 7.22 -12.20
CA HIS A 137 5.21 7.29 -11.74
C HIS A 137 4.84 6.13 -10.82
N LEU A 138 4.17 6.45 -9.70
CA LEU A 138 3.56 5.50 -8.77
C LEU A 138 2.11 5.14 -9.15
N LYS A 139 1.80 5.07 -10.44
CA LYS A 139 0.48 4.73 -10.97
C LYS A 139 0.55 3.62 -12.01
N TYR A 140 -0.62 3.06 -12.34
CA TYR A 140 -0.76 2.18 -13.49
C TYR A 140 -0.67 2.99 -14.79
N ALA A 141 -0.05 2.41 -15.81
CA ALA A 141 0.12 3.04 -17.11
C ALA A 141 -1.18 2.91 -17.95
N LEU A 142 -2.22 3.68 -17.59
CA LEU A 142 -3.56 3.58 -18.20
C LEU A 142 -3.66 4.29 -19.56
N ASP A 143 -3.08 5.47 -19.68
CA ASP A 143 -2.95 6.19 -20.95
C ASP A 143 -1.84 5.53 -21.77
N ARG A 144 -2.08 5.20 -23.04
CA ARG A 144 -1.10 4.52 -23.93
C ARG A 144 -0.02 5.44 -24.46
N ASP A 145 -0.27 6.75 -24.51
CA ASP A 145 0.66 7.74 -25.08
C ASP A 145 1.57 8.36 -24.01
N GLU A 146 1.26 8.13 -22.73
CA GLU A 146 2.06 8.63 -21.61
C GLU A 146 3.49 8.04 -21.61
N THR A 147 4.49 8.89 -21.50
CA THR A 147 5.90 8.46 -21.38
C THR A 147 6.32 8.39 -19.91
N GLY A 148 7.38 7.63 -19.65
CA GLY A 148 7.97 7.47 -18.32
C GLY A 148 8.06 6.03 -17.85
N ILE A 149 8.44 5.89 -16.59
CA ILE A 149 8.69 4.63 -15.90
C ILE A 149 7.58 4.40 -14.89
N PHE A 150 6.79 3.34 -15.06
CA PHE A 150 5.64 3.04 -14.20
C PHE A 150 6.01 1.92 -13.25
N VAL A 151 6.07 2.23 -11.96
CA VAL A 151 6.62 1.32 -10.93
C VAL A 151 5.65 0.98 -9.80
N ARG A 152 4.38 1.37 -9.91
CA ARG A 152 3.33 0.91 -8.98
C ARG A 152 3.38 -0.61 -8.84
N GLY A 153 3.08 -1.16 -7.67
CA GLY A 153 3.13 -2.63 -7.52
C GLY A 153 4.46 -3.17 -7.00
N ASN A 154 5.48 -2.34 -6.82
CA ASN A 154 6.83 -2.76 -6.39
C ASN A 154 7.13 -2.37 -4.93
N PRO A 155 7.85 -3.20 -4.16
CA PRO A 155 8.27 -2.91 -2.79
C PRO A 155 9.47 -1.95 -2.74
N ILE A 156 9.34 -0.76 -3.34
CA ILE A 156 10.44 0.19 -3.45
C ILE A 156 10.75 0.83 -2.10
N SER A 157 12.02 0.78 -1.72
CA SER A 157 12.60 1.35 -0.51
C SER A 157 13.72 2.35 -0.79
N ASP A 158 14.32 2.31 -1.97
CA ASP A 158 15.47 3.12 -2.38
C ASP A 158 15.21 3.84 -3.73
N PRO A 159 14.75 5.11 -3.72
CA PRO A 159 14.53 5.95 -2.55
C PRO A 159 13.15 5.65 -1.89
N PRO A 160 12.81 6.27 -0.76
CA PRO A 160 11.50 6.10 -0.13
C PRO A 160 10.37 6.52 -1.09
N PRO A 161 9.19 5.86 -1.05
CA PRO A 161 8.06 6.22 -1.89
C PRO A 161 7.65 7.69 -1.80
N GLU A 162 7.84 8.31 -0.63
CA GLU A 162 7.59 9.73 -0.37
C GLU A 162 8.44 10.65 -1.25
N VAL A 163 9.66 10.21 -1.61
CA VAL A 163 10.54 10.92 -2.54
C VAL A 163 10.09 10.72 -3.98
N ILE A 164 9.67 9.50 -4.34
CA ILE A 164 9.21 9.17 -5.69
C ILE A 164 7.93 9.95 -6.03
N ALA A 165 7.02 10.09 -5.07
CA ALA A 165 5.77 10.84 -5.23
C ALA A 165 5.99 12.32 -5.63
N ARG A 166 7.16 12.90 -5.29
CA ARG A 166 7.54 14.27 -5.65
C ARG A 166 8.25 14.37 -7.01
N GLY A 167 8.46 13.25 -7.70
CA GLY A 167 8.97 13.18 -9.05
C GLY A 167 10.50 13.22 -9.16
N THR A 168 10.95 13.23 -10.42
CA THR A 168 12.36 13.05 -10.80
C THR A 168 13.35 14.00 -10.10
N PRO A 169 13.09 15.32 -9.96
CA PRO A 169 14.01 16.22 -9.27
C PRO A 169 14.30 15.80 -7.82
N ALA A 170 13.27 15.43 -7.06
CA ALA A 170 13.42 14.99 -5.67
C ALA A 170 14.22 13.69 -5.55
N ILE A 171 14.06 12.77 -6.51
CA ILE A 171 14.82 11.51 -6.57
C ILE A 171 16.30 11.78 -6.83
N ILE A 172 16.61 12.66 -7.80
CA ILE A 172 17.99 13.03 -8.13
C ILE A 172 18.65 13.72 -6.92
N ASP A 173 17.95 14.65 -6.27
CA ASP A 173 18.39 15.34 -5.06
C ASP A 173 18.68 14.35 -3.94
N HIS A 174 17.74 13.45 -3.64
CA HIS A 174 17.89 12.42 -2.62
C HIS A 174 19.14 11.55 -2.83
N PHE A 175 19.36 11.03 -4.05
CA PHE A 175 20.55 10.22 -4.33
C PHE A 175 21.85 11.02 -4.28
N THR A 176 21.80 12.31 -4.61
CA THR A 176 22.97 13.20 -4.54
C THR A 176 23.35 13.43 -3.08
N LYS A 177 22.39 13.84 -2.25
CA LYS A 177 22.55 14.01 -0.80
C LYS A 177 22.94 12.72 -0.10
N GLY A 178 22.37 11.58 -0.50
CA GLY A 178 22.74 10.26 0.03
C GLY A 178 24.20 9.91 -0.26
N LYS A 179 24.74 10.28 -1.43
CA LYS A 179 26.15 10.12 -1.76
C LYS A 179 27.06 11.03 -0.92
N GLU A 180 26.61 12.24 -0.63
CA GLU A 180 27.39 13.26 0.10
C GLU A 180 27.38 13.05 1.61
N HIS A 181 26.25 12.65 2.18
CA HIS A 181 26.00 12.59 3.62
C HIS A 181 25.78 11.17 4.15
N GLY A 182 25.87 10.16 3.28
CA GLY A 182 25.59 8.77 3.62
C GLY A 182 24.10 8.47 3.74
N GLU A 183 23.78 7.18 3.91
CA GLU A 183 22.42 6.68 3.91
C GLU A 183 22.22 5.67 5.04
N LYS A 184 21.04 5.70 5.67
CA LYS A 184 20.61 4.74 6.69
C LYS A 184 19.25 4.17 6.33
N LYS A 185 19.00 2.93 6.75
CA LYS A 185 17.70 2.29 6.56
C LYS A 185 16.84 2.46 7.81
N LEU A 186 15.62 2.92 7.61
CA LEU A 186 14.59 2.96 8.64
C LEU A 186 13.71 1.71 8.51
N GLU A 187 13.97 0.74 9.38
CA GLU A 187 13.36 -0.61 9.37
C GLU A 187 12.26 -0.72 10.43
N VAL A 188 11.18 0.04 10.22
CA VAL A 188 10.01 0.06 11.12
C VAL A 188 8.76 -0.30 10.35
N LEU A 189 8.00 -1.26 10.89
CA LEU A 189 6.70 -1.66 10.37
C LEU A 189 5.57 -1.10 11.22
N LYS A 190 4.41 -0.96 10.59
CA LYS A 190 3.17 -0.51 11.23
C LYS A 190 2.13 -1.61 11.20
N LEU A 191 1.56 -1.90 12.37
CA LEU A 191 0.49 -2.86 12.57
C LEU A 191 -0.70 -2.16 13.23
N ILE A 192 -1.85 -2.14 12.57
CA ILE A 192 -3.09 -1.60 13.14
C ILE A 192 -4.00 -2.74 13.59
N LEU A 193 -4.42 -2.71 14.85
CA LEU A 193 -5.46 -3.61 15.39
C LEU A 193 -6.83 -2.95 15.24
N MET A 194 -7.77 -3.67 14.63
CA MET A 194 -9.14 -3.19 14.40
C MET A 194 -10.18 -4.21 14.82
N GLY A 195 -11.44 -3.76 14.88
CA GLY A 195 -12.59 -4.55 15.30
C GLY A 195 -13.36 -3.86 16.42
N ASN A 196 -14.53 -4.41 16.74
CA ASN A 196 -15.46 -3.84 17.71
C ASN A 196 -14.84 -3.69 19.12
N SER A 197 -15.48 -2.86 19.95
CA SER A 197 -15.10 -2.76 21.36
C SER A 197 -15.19 -4.13 22.06
N GLY A 198 -14.30 -4.37 23.03
CA GLY A 198 -14.29 -5.62 23.80
C GLY A 198 -13.86 -6.90 23.06
N VAL A 199 -13.61 -6.87 21.74
CA VAL A 199 -13.21 -8.07 20.96
C VAL A 199 -11.87 -8.68 21.39
N GLY A 200 -11.01 -7.88 22.04
CA GLY A 200 -9.74 -8.32 22.62
C GLY A 200 -8.47 -7.73 22.00
N LYS A 201 -8.57 -6.61 21.29
CA LYS A 201 -7.42 -5.90 20.66
C LYS A 201 -6.27 -5.63 21.65
N THR A 202 -6.58 -5.05 22.80
CA THR A 202 -5.58 -4.77 23.86
C THR A 202 -4.93 -6.03 24.43
N ASN A 203 -5.72 -7.09 24.66
CA ASN A 203 -5.18 -8.38 25.10
C ASN A 203 -4.29 -9.01 24.03
N PHE A 204 -4.62 -8.85 22.76
CA PHE A 204 -3.80 -9.32 21.65
C PHE A 204 -2.47 -8.54 21.57
N SER A 205 -2.49 -7.21 21.63
CA SER A 205 -1.28 -6.37 21.68
C SER A 205 -0.37 -6.75 22.87
N GLN A 206 -0.95 -6.93 24.06
CA GLN A 206 -0.21 -7.37 25.25
C GLN A 206 0.36 -8.79 25.11
N PHE A 207 -0.41 -9.71 24.52
CA PHE A 207 0.03 -11.06 24.24
C PHE A 207 1.26 -11.06 23.31
N LEU A 208 1.21 -10.32 22.20
CA LEU A 208 2.34 -10.24 21.26
C LEU A 208 3.63 -9.76 21.94
N ARG A 209 3.51 -8.72 22.77
CA ARG A 209 4.67 -8.07 23.40
C ARG A 209 5.21 -8.77 24.63
N LYS A 210 4.32 -9.28 25.48
CA LYS A 210 4.65 -9.72 26.85
C LYS A 210 4.28 -11.18 27.12
N GLN A 211 3.59 -11.85 26.20
CA GLN A 211 3.04 -13.21 26.41
C GLN A 211 2.14 -13.30 27.67
N LYS A 212 1.51 -12.16 28.02
CA LYS A 212 0.65 -11.98 29.20
C LYS A 212 -0.71 -11.45 28.78
N LEU A 213 -1.71 -11.75 29.60
CA LEU A 213 -3.10 -11.27 29.45
C LEU A 213 -3.49 -10.56 30.75
N ASN A 214 -4.09 -9.38 30.63
CA ASN A 214 -4.66 -8.69 31.78
C ASN A 214 -6.14 -9.08 31.94
N LYS A 215 -6.53 -9.47 33.16
CA LYS A 215 -7.92 -9.81 33.50
C LYS A 215 -8.76 -8.59 33.91
N THR A 216 -8.11 -7.48 34.29
CA THR A 216 -8.77 -6.26 34.74
C THR A 216 -9.02 -5.34 33.55
N HIS A 217 -10.29 -5.24 33.16
CA HIS A 217 -10.76 -4.32 32.12
C HIS A 217 -10.79 -2.90 32.67
N VAL A 218 -9.87 -2.06 32.19
CA VAL A 218 -10.14 -0.63 32.00
C VAL A 218 -10.08 -0.45 30.48
N SER A 219 -11.14 0.06 29.89
CA SER A 219 -11.16 0.41 28.46
C SER A 219 -9.94 1.27 28.15
N THR A 220 -9.13 0.87 27.17
CA THR A 220 -7.99 1.69 26.72
C THR A 220 -8.49 3.07 26.31
N ASP A 221 -7.98 4.12 26.96
CA ASP A 221 -8.28 5.47 26.53
C ASP A 221 -7.68 5.71 25.15
N THR A 222 -8.56 6.06 24.22
CA THR A 222 -8.33 6.64 22.89
C THR A 222 -7.41 5.88 21.91
N LEU A 223 -6.09 5.81 22.12
CA LEU A 223 -5.13 5.13 21.25
C LEU A 223 -3.87 4.77 22.03
N ASP A 224 -3.49 3.50 22.02
CA ASP A 224 -2.22 3.03 22.56
C ASP A 224 -1.26 2.59 21.45
N ILE A 225 -0.12 3.28 21.32
CA ILE A 225 0.93 2.92 20.35
C ILE A 225 2.05 2.23 21.10
N GLN A 226 2.34 1.00 20.71
CA GLN A 226 3.26 0.13 21.43
C GLN A 226 4.25 -0.53 20.49
N SER A 227 5.53 -0.43 20.85
CA SER A 227 6.58 -1.10 20.09
C SER A 227 6.72 -2.58 20.46
N TRP A 228 6.92 -3.40 19.43
CA TRP A 228 7.10 -4.84 19.51
C TRP A 228 8.25 -5.26 18.59
N ARG A 229 9.23 -6.00 19.10
CA ARG A 229 10.22 -6.67 18.26
C ARG A 229 9.69 -8.05 17.90
N ALA A 230 9.28 -8.23 16.65
CA ALA A 230 8.70 -9.48 16.18
C ALA A 230 9.78 -10.58 16.16
N PRO A 231 9.65 -11.65 16.99
CA PRO A 231 10.75 -12.62 17.18
C PRO A 231 11.03 -13.49 15.95
N PHE A 232 10.10 -13.50 14.99
CA PHE A 232 10.18 -14.26 13.75
C PHE A 232 10.64 -13.41 12.56
N LEU A 233 10.62 -12.08 12.67
CA LEU A 233 10.85 -11.18 11.55
C LEU A 233 12.20 -10.49 11.69
N LYS A 234 13.08 -10.73 10.72
CA LYS A 234 14.41 -10.12 10.65
C LYS A 234 14.51 -9.14 9.50
N SER A 235 15.26 -8.07 9.72
CA SER A 235 15.69 -7.16 8.67
C SER A 235 16.73 -7.81 7.76
N GLU A 236 17.09 -7.12 6.68
CA GLU A 236 18.23 -7.52 5.84
C GLU A 236 19.56 -7.54 6.61
N SER A 237 19.71 -6.70 7.65
CA SER A 237 20.88 -6.68 8.52
C SER A 237 20.88 -7.83 9.55
N GLY A 238 19.79 -8.60 9.65
CA GLY A 238 19.63 -9.72 10.57
C GLY A 238 19.11 -9.33 11.96
N GLU A 239 18.84 -8.04 12.20
CA GLU A 239 18.22 -7.55 13.43
C GLU A 239 16.72 -7.84 13.46
N LEU A 240 16.12 -7.93 14.66
CA LEU A 240 14.68 -8.09 14.78
C LEU A 240 13.95 -6.82 14.38
N MET A 241 13.02 -6.94 13.42
CA MET A 241 12.21 -5.84 12.93
C MET A 241 11.38 -5.22 14.07
N LEU A 242 11.37 -3.89 14.11
CA LEU A 242 10.51 -3.13 15.01
C LEU A 242 9.13 -2.97 14.38
N VAL A 243 8.09 -3.38 15.09
CA VAL A 243 6.69 -3.23 14.70
C VAL A 243 6.00 -2.30 15.70
N ASN A 244 5.47 -1.18 15.23
CA ASN A 244 4.61 -0.32 16.03
C ASN A 244 3.17 -0.81 15.91
N ILE A 245 2.62 -1.26 17.03
CA ILE A 245 1.25 -1.76 17.17
C ILE A 245 0.37 -0.59 17.61
N PHE A 246 -0.61 -0.27 16.77
CA PHE A 246 -1.65 0.72 17.04
C PHE A 246 -2.88 -0.02 17.56
N ASP A 247 -3.16 0.13 18.86
CA ASP A 247 -4.35 -0.40 19.51
C ASP A 247 -5.34 0.74 19.75
N PHE A 248 -6.37 0.80 18.92
CA PHE A 248 -7.42 1.79 19.07
C PHE A 248 -8.40 1.37 20.19
N GLY A 249 -8.60 2.27 21.15
CA GLY A 249 -9.55 2.07 22.26
C GLY A 249 -11.00 1.93 21.78
N GLY A 250 -11.83 1.23 22.56
CA GLY A 250 -13.22 0.92 22.23
C GLY A 250 -14.23 2.07 22.35
N GLN A 251 -13.82 3.31 22.10
CA GLN A 251 -14.73 4.46 22.02
C GLN A 251 -15.17 4.63 20.56
N ASP A 252 -16.17 3.84 20.19
CA ASP A 252 -16.57 3.55 18.81
C ASP A 252 -17.12 4.76 18.04
N TYR A 253 -17.51 5.84 18.73
CA TYR A 253 -17.94 7.09 18.08
C TYR A 253 -16.84 7.78 17.24
N TYR A 254 -15.58 7.38 17.41
CA TYR A 254 -14.43 8.01 16.77
C TYR A 254 -13.75 7.13 15.70
N HIS A 255 -14.43 6.10 15.18
CA HIS A 255 -13.88 5.24 14.13
C HIS A 255 -13.34 6.00 12.91
N ASP A 256 -13.96 7.12 12.58
CA ASP A 256 -13.49 7.98 11.49
C ASP A 256 -12.13 8.62 11.78
N LEU A 257 -11.74 8.79 13.05
CA LEU A 257 -10.41 9.29 13.42
C LEU A 257 -9.32 8.23 13.29
N HIS A 258 -9.66 6.93 13.34
CA HIS A 258 -8.67 5.87 13.08
C HIS A 258 -8.10 5.98 11.66
N ARG A 259 -8.89 6.53 10.74
CA ARG A 259 -8.52 6.73 9.33
C ARG A 259 -7.31 7.64 9.17
N LEU A 260 -7.07 8.57 10.10
CA LEU A 260 -5.87 9.43 10.09
C LEU A 260 -4.57 8.60 10.17
N TYR A 261 -4.65 7.37 10.66
CA TYR A 261 -3.50 6.47 10.79
C TYR A 261 -3.41 5.45 9.65
N TYR A 262 -4.37 5.39 8.73
CA TYR A 262 -4.37 4.36 7.69
C TYR A 262 -3.35 4.72 6.60
N SER A 263 -2.61 3.72 6.12
CA SER A 263 -1.68 3.91 5.01
C SER A 263 -1.45 2.60 4.26
N HIS A 264 -0.93 2.70 3.04
CA HIS A 264 -0.65 1.54 2.19
C HIS A 264 0.48 0.65 2.75
N ASP A 265 1.39 1.22 3.54
CA ASP A 265 2.52 0.52 4.18
C ASP A 265 2.18 0.06 5.61
N THR A 266 0.97 -0.41 5.81
CA THR A 266 0.47 -0.88 7.10
C THR A 266 -0.11 -2.28 6.99
N ALA A 267 0.21 -3.15 7.95
CA ALA A 267 -0.51 -4.40 8.12
C ALA A 267 -1.71 -4.17 9.05
N TYR A 268 -2.83 -4.80 8.72
CA TYR A 268 -4.06 -4.70 9.49
C TYR A 268 -4.41 -6.06 10.08
N VAL A 269 -4.71 -6.10 11.38
CA VAL A 269 -5.31 -7.26 12.04
C VAL A 269 -6.72 -6.91 12.44
N LEU A 270 -7.69 -7.49 11.74
CA LEU A 270 -9.10 -7.36 12.04
C LEU A 270 -9.51 -8.46 13.01
N LEU A 271 -9.65 -8.09 14.28
CA LEU A 271 -10.17 -8.97 15.32
C LEU A 271 -11.70 -8.96 15.30
N TRP A 272 -12.31 -10.13 15.35
CA TRP A 272 -13.76 -10.29 15.45
C TRP A 272 -14.14 -11.43 16.41
N ASP A 273 -15.36 -11.42 16.93
CA ASP A 273 -15.96 -12.53 17.70
C ASP A 273 -17.43 -12.71 17.32
N THR A 274 -18.04 -13.84 17.69
CA THR A 274 -19.44 -14.12 17.36
C THR A 274 -20.44 -13.23 18.09
N ALA A 275 -20.03 -12.63 19.22
CA ALA A 275 -20.91 -11.86 20.09
C ALA A 275 -21.11 -10.42 19.62
N THR A 276 -20.23 -9.91 18.75
CA THR A 276 -20.24 -8.52 18.26
C THR A 276 -20.27 -8.41 16.74
N ASN A 277 -20.30 -9.52 15.99
CA ASN A 277 -20.26 -9.47 14.51
C ASN A 277 -21.63 -9.18 13.87
N PHE A 278 -22.28 -8.11 14.30
CA PHE A 278 -23.54 -7.59 13.77
C PHE A 278 -23.69 -6.12 14.21
N TYR A 279 -24.60 -5.39 13.57
CA TYR A 279 -24.88 -4.03 13.99
C TYR A 279 -25.70 -4.02 15.29
N ALA A 280 -25.20 -3.37 16.33
CA ALA A 280 -25.92 -3.16 17.58
C ALA A 280 -25.41 -1.94 18.35
N GLU A 281 -26.31 -1.15 18.90
CA GLU A 281 -25.97 -0.11 19.88
C GLU A 281 -25.88 -0.73 21.28
N ARG A 282 -24.79 -0.46 21.99
CA ARG A 282 -24.57 -0.87 23.39
C ARG A 282 -24.38 0.34 24.28
N LYS A 283 -24.80 0.19 25.52
CA LYS A 283 -24.66 1.21 26.56
C LYS A 283 -23.90 0.62 27.72
N GLU A 284 -22.82 1.29 28.11
CA GLU A 284 -22.03 0.97 29.29
C GLU A 284 -22.07 2.15 30.25
N GLN A 285 -22.35 1.85 31.51
CA GLN A 285 -22.34 2.85 32.56
C GLN A 285 -20.98 2.80 33.26
N LEU A 286 -20.21 3.87 33.13
CA LEU A 286 -18.93 4.02 33.79
C LEU A 286 -19.11 4.20 35.31
N ALA A 287 -18.01 4.01 36.06
CA ALA A 287 -18.00 4.12 37.52
C ALA A 287 -18.39 5.52 38.04
N ASP A 288 -18.21 6.56 37.22
CA ASP A 288 -18.62 7.94 37.46
C ASP A 288 -20.08 8.23 37.07
N LYS A 289 -20.84 7.20 36.68
CA LYS A 289 -22.22 7.25 36.15
C LYS A 289 -22.37 7.87 34.77
N THR A 290 -21.26 8.13 34.07
CA THR A 290 -21.31 8.55 32.66
C THR A 290 -21.80 7.37 31.80
N GLU A 291 -22.80 7.61 30.95
CA GLU A 291 -23.30 6.62 29.99
C GLU A 291 -22.48 6.72 28.70
N LEU A 292 -21.69 5.67 28.41
CA LEU A 292 -21.01 5.50 27.15
C LEU A 292 -21.90 4.69 26.20
N ILE A 293 -22.16 5.25 25.03
CA ILE A 293 -22.83 4.55 23.93
C ILE A 293 -21.76 4.15 22.91
N TYR A 294 -21.74 2.88 22.52
CA TYR A 294 -20.86 2.36 21.48
C TYR A 294 -21.62 1.45 20.51
N GLU A 295 -21.11 1.31 19.30
CA GLU A 295 -21.77 0.58 18.21
C GLU A 295 -20.90 -0.60 17.77
N ASP A 296 -21.48 -1.79 17.76
CA ASP A 296 -20.90 -2.95 17.11
C ASP A 296 -21.16 -2.88 15.60
N PHE A 297 -20.21 -3.37 14.80
CA PHE A 297 -20.34 -3.48 13.36
C PHE A 297 -19.96 -4.89 12.87
N PRO A 298 -20.59 -5.37 11.78
CA PRO A 298 -20.16 -6.60 11.14
C PRO A 298 -18.77 -6.45 10.50
N ILE A 299 -18.08 -7.57 10.27
CA ILE A 299 -16.72 -7.60 9.73
C ILE A 299 -16.59 -6.87 8.38
N GLU A 300 -17.62 -6.89 7.55
CA GLU A 300 -17.65 -6.20 6.25
C GLU A 300 -17.50 -4.69 6.40
N TYR A 301 -18.04 -4.07 7.45
CA TYR A 301 -17.88 -2.63 7.71
C TYR A 301 -16.39 -2.27 7.85
N TRP A 302 -15.66 -3.05 8.64
CA TRP A 302 -14.24 -2.84 8.89
C TRP A 302 -13.38 -3.06 7.65
N LEU A 303 -13.70 -4.08 6.86
CA LEU A 303 -13.02 -4.38 5.60
C LEU A 303 -13.30 -3.30 4.53
N GLU A 304 -14.54 -2.84 4.42
CA GLU A 304 -14.90 -1.71 3.56
C GLU A 304 -14.21 -0.42 3.99
N SER A 305 -14.07 -0.17 5.30
CA SER A 305 -13.34 1.01 5.80
C SER A 305 -11.89 1.04 5.31
N ILE A 306 -11.16 -0.08 5.44
CA ILE A 306 -9.79 -0.19 4.91
C ILE A 306 -9.78 0.06 3.40
N LYS A 307 -10.66 -0.64 2.68
CA LYS A 307 -10.75 -0.56 1.22
C LYS A 307 -11.04 0.87 0.74
N TYR A 308 -12.02 1.53 1.34
CA TYR A 308 -12.46 2.88 0.98
C TYR A 308 -11.36 3.91 1.21
N ILE A 309 -10.66 3.85 2.34
CA ILE A 309 -9.63 4.84 2.69
C ILE A 309 -8.37 4.68 1.85
N LEU A 310 -7.96 3.43 1.58
CA LEU A 310 -6.75 3.19 0.79
C LEU A 310 -6.98 3.34 -0.71
N TYR A 311 -8.16 2.94 -1.22
CA TYR A 311 -8.39 2.84 -2.68
C TYR A 311 -9.49 3.76 -3.22
N GLY A 312 -10.16 4.53 -2.35
CA GLY A 312 -11.23 5.44 -2.74
C GLY A 312 -12.51 4.72 -3.21
N LYS A 313 -13.47 5.51 -3.74
CA LYS A 313 -14.75 5.00 -4.28
C LYS A 313 -14.60 4.18 -5.57
N GLU A 314 -13.50 4.32 -6.31
CA GLU A 314 -13.31 3.66 -7.62
C GLU A 314 -13.21 2.13 -7.54
N ALA A 315 -13.03 1.57 -6.35
CA ALA A 315 -13.11 0.12 -6.14
C ALA A 315 -14.55 -0.46 -6.24
N TYR A 316 -15.54 0.40 -6.52
CA TYR A 316 -16.90 0.07 -6.97
C TYR A 316 -17.16 0.63 -8.38
N VAL A 317 -16.44 0.16 -9.39
CA VAL A 317 -17.00 0.12 -10.75
C VAL A 317 -17.29 -1.33 -11.08
N PHE A 318 -18.22 -1.92 -10.34
CA PHE A 318 -19.00 -3.05 -10.84
C PHE A 318 -20.06 -2.46 -11.77
N ASN A 319 -19.97 -2.79 -13.06
CA ASN A 319 -20.88 -2.32 -14.10
C ASN A 319 -22.36 -2.38 -13.68
N GLY A 320 -22.95 -1.23 -13.40
CA GLY A 320 -24.36 -0.96 -13.56
C GLY A 320 -24.48 0.20 -14.53
N ARG A 321 -24.92 -0.06 -15.77
CA ARG A 321 -25.28 1.00 -16.71
C ARG A 321 -26.34 1.89 -16.05
N THR A 322 -26.01 3.14 -15.74
CA THR A 322 -27.00 4.21 -15.71
C THR A 322 -26.39 5.44 -16.37
N LYS A 323 -26.71 5.60 -17.65
CA LYS A 323 -26.95 6.94 -18.18
C LYS A 323 -28.13 7.48 -17.38
N ASP A 324 -27.88 8.39 -16.46
CA ASP A 324 -28.62 9.65 -16.40
C ASP A 324 -28.03 10.57 -15.34
N LYS A 325 -27.89 11.84 -15.75
CA LYS A 325 -27.62 12.96 -14.85
C LYS A 325 -28.93 13.34 -14.20
N ASN A 326 -28.85 13.62 -12.90
CA ASN A 326 -29.93 14.01 -11.97
C ASN A 326 -30.59 12.80 -11.30
N ASP A 327 -30.15 12.50 -10.07
CA ASP A 327 -31.11 12.39 -8.96
C ASP A 327 -30.40 12.42 -7.61
N LEU A 328 -31.05 13.17 -6.71
CA LEU A 328 -30.71 13.38 -5.31
C LEU A 328 -30.93 12.10 -4.50
N LEU A 329 -30.11 11.88 -3.46
CA LEU A 329 -30.33 10.85 -2.42
C LEU A 329 -31.79 10.93 -1.88
N PRO A 330 -32.45 9.81 -1.57
CA PRO A 330 -32.41 9.31 -0.17
C PRO A 330 -32.62 7.80 0.10
N ASN A 331 -32.15 7.41 1.30
CA ASN A 331 -32.56 6.34 2.26
C ASN A 331 -32.28 4.84 1.98
N PRO A 332 -31.66 4.09 2.92
CA PRO A 332 -31.42 2.65 2.78
C PRO A 332 -32.62 1.84 3.32
N GLY A 333 -33.36 1.22 2.41
CA GLY A 333 -34.30 0.13 2.71
C GLY A 333 -33.64 -1.24 2.55
N PRO A 334 -34.26 -2.34 3.03
CA PRO A 334 -33.63 -3.65 3.09
C PRO A 334 -33.40 -4.21 1.68
N VAL A 335 -32.15 -4.56 1.38
CA VAL A 335 -31.75 -5.12 0.08
C VAL A 335 -32.25 -6.55 -0.02
N SER A 336 -33.25 -6.78 -0.87
CA SER A 336 -33.66 -8.11 -1.32
C SER A 336 -32.71 -8.62 -2.42
N ILE A 337 -32.30 -9.87 -2.29
CA ILE A 337 -31.36 -10.55 -3.18
C ILE A 337 -32.11 -10.95 -4.47
N ILE A 338 -31.69 -10.40 -5.61
CA ILE A 338 -32.07 -10.90 -6.94
C ILE A 338 -30.85 -11.56 -7.56
N ALA A 339 -30.96 -12.83 -7.92
CA ALA A 339 -29.92 -13.60 -8.61
C ALA A 339 -29.76 -13.14 -10.08
N PRO A 340 -28.55 -13.14 -10.66
CA PRO A 340 -28.36 -12.74 -12.05
C PRO A 340 -28.70 -13.84 -13.07
N ASP A 341 -29.23 -13.39 -14.22
CA ASP A 341 -29.61 -14.12 -15.43
C ASP A 341 -28.43 -14.90 -16.07
N PRO A 342 -28.58 -16.18 -16.49
CA PRO A 342 -27.49 -16.98 -17.02
C PRO A 342 -27.16 -16.80 -18.51
N SER A 343 -27.67 -15.78 -19.22
CA SER A 343 -27.55 -15.71 -20.69
C SER A 343 -26.61 -14.64 -21.29
N GLY A 344 -25.79 -13.95 -20.48
CA GLY A 344 -24.81 -12.97 -20.96
C GLY A 344 -23.36 -13.46 -20.95
N ILE A 345 -22.72 -13.55 -22.12
CA ILE A 345 -21.26 -13.78 -22.25
C ILE A 345 -20.51 -12.65 -21.51
N PRO A 346 -19.60 -12.92 -20.55
CA PRO A 346 -18.93 -11.86 -19.81
C PRO A 346 -17.88 -11.14 -20.66
N ASP A 347 -17.88 -9.81 -20.58
CA ASP A 347 -16.80 -8.95 -21.06
C ASP A 347 -15.59 -9.08 -20.10
N GLU A 348 -14.54 -9.80 -20.51
CA GLU A 348 -13.34 -10.11 -19.72
C GLU A 348 -12.32 -8.95 -19.61
N SER A 349 -12.74 -7.70 -19.81
CA SER A 349 -11.89 -6.52 -19.52
C SER A 349 -11.82 -6.15 -18.03
N VAL A 350 -12.28 -7.02 -17.13
CA VAL A 350 -12.14 -6.88 -15.68
C VAL A 350 -10.68 -7.01 -15.30
N VAL A 351 -9.99 -5.88 -15.21
CA VAL A 351 -8.77 -5.74 -14.41
C VAL A 351 -9.20 -6.05 -12.98
N LYS A 352 -9.11 -7.32 -12.56
CA LYS A 352 -9.04 -7.66 -11.15
C LYS A 352 -7.93 -6.79 -10.58
N ALA A 353 -8.28 -5.87 -9.69
CA ALA A 353 -7.31 -5.11 -8.90
C ALA A 353 -6.43 -6.15 -8.20
N ASP A 354 -5.20 -6.29 -8.71
CA ASP A 354 -4.31 -7.38 -8.36
C ASP A 354 -3.45 -7.00 -7.16
N LEU A 355 -3.11 -8.00 -6.37
CA LEU A 355 -2.96 -7.91 -4.92
C LEU A 355 -1.56 -7.60 -4.39
N SER A 356 -0.62 -7.35 -5.29
CA SER A 356 0.79 -7.23 -4.96
C SER A 356 1.14 -6.01 -4.11
N THR A 357 0.29 -4.98 -4.06
CA THR A 357 0.54 -3.74 -3.28
C THR A 357 -0.62 -3.27 -2.43
N THR A 358 -1.54 -4.17 -2.10
CA THR A 358 -2.61 -3.82 -1.17
C THR A 358 -2.16 -4.07 0.26
N ALA A 359 -2.47 -3.15 1.17
CA ALA A 359 -2.15 -3.30 2.58
C ALA A 359 -2.71 -4.64 3.11
N PRO A 360 -1.87 -5.52 3.68
CA PRO A 360 -2.26 -6.87 4.02
C PRO A 360 -3.23 -6.88 5.22
N VAL A 361 -4.29 -7.68 5.13
CA VAL A 361 -5.30 -7.82 6.19
C VAL A 361 -5.32 -9.26 6.71
N LEU A 362 -5.03 -9.43 8.00
CA LEU A 362 -5.27 -10.68 8.72
C LEU A 362 -6.65 -10.61 9.39
N VAL A 363 -7.54 -11.54 9.03
CA VAL A 363 -8.83 -11.68 9.72
C VAL A 363 -8.68 -12.71 10.84
N LEU A 364 -8.82 -12.27 12.09
CA LEU A 364 -8.57 -13.08 13.27
C LEU A 364 -9.84 -13.19 14.12
N GLN A 365 -10.44 -14.38 14.17
CA GLN A 365 -11.51 -14.67 15.11
C GLN A 365 -10.93 -14.93 16.49
N ASN A 366 -11.27 -14.10 17.46
CA ASN A 366 -10.94 -14.32 18.87
C ASN A 366 -12.12 -14.96 19.62
N LYS A 367 -11.87 -15.42 20.85
CA LYS A 367 -12.87 -15.95 21.78
C LYS A 367 -13.62 -17.19 21.25
N ILE A 368 -12.94 -18.07 20.51
CA ILE A 368 -13.55 -19.33 20.03
C ILE A 368 -13.98 -20.28 21.16
N ASP A 369 -13.51 -20.06 22.38
CA ASP A 369 -14.01 -20.72 23.59
C ASP A 369 -15.44 -20.32 23.96
N GLN A 370 -15.89 -19.14 23.53
CA GLN A 370 -17.24 -18.62 23.79
C GLN A 370 -18.19 -18.84 22.61
N GLY A 371 -17.65 -18.93 21.39
CA GLY A 371 -18.39 -19.25 20.18
C GLY A 371 -17.46 -19.29 18.97
N GLU A 372 -17.52 -20.39 18.21
CA GLU A 372 -16.83 -20.49 16.93
C GLU A 372 -17.78 -20.08 15.80
N GLY A 373 -17.33 -19.16 14.96
CA GLY A 373 -18.15 -18.50 13.96
C GLY A 373 -17.64 -18.87 12.58
N LEU A 374 -18.56 -18.99 11.62
CA LEU A 374 -18.21 -19.32 10.25
C LEU A 374 -18.42 -18.09 9.37
N LEU A 375 -17.36 -17.68 8.68
CA LEU A 375 -17.41 -16.66 7.64
C LEU A 375 -17.37 -17.33 6.26
N ASN A 376 -18.07 -16.75 5.28
CA ASN A 376 -17.88 -17.14 3.88
C ASN A 376 -16.55 -16.57 3.36
N GLN A 377 -15.46 -17.29 3.64
CA GLN A 377 -14.10 -16.86 3.30
C GLN A 377 -13.87 -16.69 1.80
N VAL A 378 -14.60 -17.45 0.96
CA VAL A 378 -14.51 -17.34 -0.51
C VAL A 378 -15.04 -15.99 -0.95
N LEU A 379 -16.27 -15.65 -0.56
CA LEU A 379 -16.90 -14.36 -0.89
C LEU A 379 -16.08 -13.18 -0.36
N LEU A 380 -15.58 -13.27 0.87
CA LEU A 380 -14.75 -12.22 1.46
C LEU A 380 -13.43 -12.03 0.70
N ARG A 381 -12.77 -13.10 0.26
CA ARG A 381 -11.54 -12.98 -0.55
C ARG A 381 -11.80 -12.44 -1.95
N GLU A 382 -12.94 -12.75 -2.55
CA GLU A 382 -13.32 -12.17 -3.84
C GLU A 382 -13.53 -10.65 -3.73
N ARG A 383 -14.14 -10.19 -2.63
CA ARG A 383 -14.44 -8.76 -2.41
C ARG A 383 -13.27 -7.97 -1.83
N TYR A 384 -12.49 -8.60 -0.96
CA TYR A 384 -11.33 -8.04 -0.25
C TYR A 384 -10.13 -8.92 -0.54
N PRO A 385 -9.55 -8.76 -1.73
CA PRO A 385 -8.51 -9.66 -2.19
C PRO A 385 -7.25 -9.55 -1.29
N ASN A 386 -7.09 -8.44 -0.55
CA ASN A 386 -5.95 -8.12 0.33
C ASN A 386 -5.98 -8.86 1.68
N ILE A 387 -7.00 -9.69 1.91
CA ILE A 387 -7.03 -10.62 3.03
C ILE A 387 -5.95 -11.69 2.83
N THR A 388 -4.94 -11.70 3.71
CA THR A 388 -3.85 -12.66 3.66
C THR A 388 -4.30 -14.04 4.14
N THR A 389 -5.01 -14.09 5.27
CA THR A 389 -5.57 -15.34 5.80
C THR A 389 -6.66 -15.11 6.83
N PHE A 390 -7.38 -16.19 7.16
CA PHE A 390 -8.35 -16.26 8.26
C PHE A 390 -7.77 -17.16 9.36
N PHE A 391 -7.84 -16.72 10.61
CA PHE A 391 -7.29 -17.48 11.72
C PHE A 391 -8.19 -17.42 12.96
N ASN A 392 -8.38 -18.56 13.62
CA ASN A 392 -9.20 -18.66 14.82
C ASN A 392 -8.31 -18.89 16.04
N VAL A 393 -8.59 -18.17 17.13
CA VAL A 393 -7.83 -18.24 18.37
C VAL A 393 -8.73 -18.02 19.58
N SER A 394 -8.31 -18.57 20.72
CA SER A 394 -8.79 -18.13 22.03
C SER A 394 -7.59 -17.70 22.86
N LEU A 395 -7.44 -16.39 23.08
CA LEU A 395 -6.38 -15.86 23.93
C LEU A 395 -6.57 -16.30 25.38
N SER A 396 -7.81 -16.30 25.89
CA SER A 396 -8.17 -16.69 27.26
C SER A 396 -7.74 -18.11 27.61
N THR A 397 -8.05 -19.08 26.74
CA THR A 397 -7.72 -20.50 26.93
C THR A 397 -6.35 -20.88 26.36
N ARG A 398 -5.66 -19.93 25.72
CA ARG A 398 -4.43 -20.15 24.95
C ARG A 398 -4.59 -21.19 23.83
N SER A 399 -5.79 -21.39 23.31
CA SER A 399 -6.03 -22.27 22.17
C SER A 399 -5.45 -21.66 20.90
N ARG A 400 -4.69 -22.46 20.14
CA ARG A 400 -4.08 -22.12 18.84
C ARG A 400 -3.08 -20.95 18.84
N VAL A 401 -2.67 -20.45 20.02
CA VAL A 401 -1.76 -19.29 20.10
C VAL A 401 -0.35 -19.56 19.55
N SER A 402 0.08 -20.82 19.49
CA SER A 402 1.40 -21.22 18.97
C SER A 402 1.60 -20.87 17.50
N SER A 403 0.52 -20.82 16.70
CA SER A 403 0.58 -20.53 15.25
C SER A 403 0.37 -19.05 14.92
N ILE A 404 0.15 -18.18 15.93
CA ILE A 404 -0.03 -16.73 15.69
C ILE A 404 1.21 -16.14 15.00
N ASN A 405 2.40 -16.55 15.41
CA ASN A 405 3.64 -16.04 14.84
C ASN A 405 3.77 -16.38 13.36
N GLU A 406 3.44 -17.61 12.95
CA GLU A 406 3.48 -18.04 11.54
C GLU A 406 2.50 -17.24 10.68
N VAL A 407 1.29 -16.99 11.22
CA VAL A 407 0.25 -16.23 10.52
C VAL A 407 0.61 -14.75 10.41
N LEU A 408 1.19 -14.18 11.46
CA LEU A 408 1.67 -12.80 11.44
C LEU A 408 2.90 -12.64 10.54
N ASP A 409 3.81 -13.62 10.48
CA ASP A 409 4.94 -13.62 9.57
C ASP A 409 4.47 -13.56 8.10
N ALA A 410 3.52 -14.42 7.75
CA ALA A 410 2.92 -14.41 6.40
C ALA A 410 2.23 -13.08 6.06
N CYS A 411 1.64 -12.40 7.05
CA CYS A 411 0.96 -11.11 6.87
C CYS A 411 1.96 -9.94 6.79
N LEU A 412 2.86 -9.82 7.77
CA LEU A 412 3.87 -8.75 7.86
C LEU A 412 4.92 -8.88 6.76
N GLY A 413 5.25 -10.10 6.33
CA GLY A 413 6.17 -10.34 5.21
C GLY A 413 5.65 -9.87 3.84
N LYS A 414 4.39 -9.44 3.74
CA LYS A 414 3.86 -8.75 2.56
C LYS A 414 4.23 -7.26 2.52
N LEU A 415 4.61 -6.67 3.65
CA LEU A 415 5.10 -5.30 3.70
C LEU A 415 6.53 -5.23 3.16
N ASN A 416 6.96 -4.02 2.78
CA ASN A 416 8.32 -3.78 2.38
C ASN A 416 9.28 -3.92 3.57
N LEU A 417 9.88 -5.10 3.73
CA LEU A 417 10.84 -5.40 4.80
C LEU A 417 12.20 -4.72 4.61
N ALA A 418 12.51 -4.25 3.41
CA ALA A 418 13.81 -3.63 3.11
C ALA A 418 14.02 -2.28 3.84
N GLY A 419 12.94 -1.71 4.38
CA GLY A 419 12.95 -0.44 5.12
C GLY A 419 13.16 0.77 4.22
N ARG A 420 12.86 1.97 4.69
CA ARG A 420 13.05 3.20 3.90
C ARG A 420 14.52 3.59 3.91
N LYS A 421 15.16 3.72 2.74
CA LYS A 421 16.54 4.20 2.66
C LYS A 421 16.56 5.72 2.68
N LEU A 422 16.99 6.30 3.78
CA LEU A 422 16.99 7.74 4.02
C LEU A 422 18.41 8.28 4.01
N VAL A 423 18.55 9.58 3.74
CA VAL A 423 19.83 10.27 3.98
C VAL A 423 20.11 10.27 5.48
N THR A 424 21.37 10.09 5.90
CA THR A 424 21.75 9.89 7.31
C THR A 424 21.11 10.91 8.26
N TYR A 425 21.16 12.20 7.91
CA TYR A 425 20.61 13.25 8.77
C TYR A 425 19.08 13.21 8.85
N GLN A 426 18.38 12.85 7.76
CA GLN A 426 16.92 12.68 7.77
C GLN A 426 16.54 11.56 8.73
N HIS A 427 17.26 10.44 8.68
CA HIS A 427 17.07 9.32 9.59
C HIS A 427 17.26 9.73 11.05
N GLU A 428 18.36 10.43 11.37
CA GLU A 428 18.67 10.84 12.74
C GLU A 428 17.64 11.84 13.30
N ILE A 429 17.15 12.77 12.48
CA ILE A 429 16.08 13.69 12.87
C ILE A 429 14.80 12.91 13.19
N ILE A 430 14.40 11.94 12.35
CA ILE A 430 13.23 11.10 12.59
C ILE A 430 13.37 10.33 13.91
N GLU A 431 14.53 9.72 14.17
CA GLU A 431 14.77 9.01 15.43
C GLU A 431 14.67 9.93 16.66
N GLN A 432 15.21 11.14 16.58
CA GLN A 432 15.12 12.10 17.67
C GLN A 432 13.69 12.60 17.87
N TYR A 433 12.96 12.87 16.77
CA TYR A 433 11.56 13.28 16.82
C TYR A 433 10.69 12.24 17.55
N LEU A 434 10.85 10.96 17.20
CA LEU A 434 10.12 9.85 17.82
C LEU A 434 10.44 9.69 19.32
N LYS A 435 11.63 10.11 19.76
CA LYS A 435 12.04 10.11 21.17
C LYS A 435 11.57 11.34 21.95
N ALA A 436 11.45 12.49 21.28
CA ALA A 436 11.39 13.80 21.92
C ALA A 436 10.04 14.18 22.58
N ARG A 437 8.97 13.37 22.45
CA ARG A 437 7.60 13.72 22.91
C ARG A 437 7.25 15.18 22.55
N MET A 438 7.12 15.42 21.25
CA MET A 438 6.93 16.77 20.71
C MET A 438 5.66 17.42 21.25
N PRO A 439 5.71 18.72 21.63
CA PRO A 439 4.50 19.47 21.99
C PRO A 439 3.59 19.60 20.77
N PHE A 440 2.27 19.65 21.01
CA PHE A 440 1.29 19.86 19.96
C PHE A 440 1.32 21.31 19.44
N GLU A 441 1.74 21.45 18.19
CA GLU A 441 1.87 22.66 17.42
C GLU A 441 1.33 22.42 16.01
N VAL A 442 0.80 23.48 15.40
CA VAL A 442 0.44 23.50 13.98
C VAL A 442 1.43 24.43 13.32
N LEU A 443 2.20 23.90 12.38
CA LEU A 443 3.37 24.55 11.79
C LEU A 443 3.23 24.60 10.27
N THR A 444 3.74 25.67 9.66
CA THR A 444 4.10 25.62 8.25
C THR A 444 5.25 24.64 8.05
N LEU A 445 5.50 24.28 6.80
CA LEU A 445 6.62 23.41 6.49
C LEU A 445 7.99 24.06 6.76
N GLU A 446 8.13 25.38 6.58
CA GLU A 446 9.33 26.13 6.94
C GLU A 446 9.58 26.09 8.45
N GLU A 447 8.54 26.33 9.25
CA GLU A 447 8.61 26.23 10.71
C GLU A 447 8.95 24.80 11.16
N PHE A 448 8.40 23.80 10.47
CA PHE A 448 8.73 22.40 10.74
C PHE A 448 10.19 22.07 10.38
N ARG A 449 10.74 22.59 9.27
CA ARG A 449 12.17 22.49 8.95
C ARG A 449 13.01 23.07 10.07
N ASP A 450 12.66 24.25 10.56
CA ASP A 450 13.41 24.90 11.64
C ASP A 450 13.31 24.10 12.95
N LYS A 451 12.17 23.47 13.22
CA LYS A 451 12.00 22.53 14.34
C LYS A 451 12.90 21.30 14.19
N CYS A 452 12.99 20.74 13.00
CA CYS A 452 13.88 19.62 12.68
C CYS A 452 15.35 20.00 12.87
N ALA A 453 15.74 21.19 12.40
CA ALA A 453 17.09 21.73 12.62
C ALA A 453 17.38 21.97 14.11
N ALA A 454 16.40 22.39 14.90
CA ALA A 454 16.55 22.55 16.34
C ALA A 454 16.69 21.20 17.09
N LEU A 455 16.05 20.14 16.60
CA LEU A 455 16.19 18.78 17.17
C LEU A 455 17.61 18.23 16.97
N VAL A 456 18.23 18.52 15.83
CA VAL A 456 19.60 18.11 15.53
C VAL A 456 20.39 19.29 14.93
N PRO A 457 20.93 20.19 15.78
CA PRO A 457 21.58 21.43 15.34
C PRO A 457 22.74 21.25 14.36
N ALA A 458 23.38 20.08 14.35
CA ALA A 458 24.46 19.74 13.44
C ALA A 458 24.05 19.79 11.94
N TYR A 459 22.76 19.73 11.65
CA TYR A 459 22.24 19.67 10.27
C TYR A 459 21.49 20.93 9.84
N LYS A 460 21.51 21.99 10.66
CA LYS A 460 20.78 23.23 10.38
C LYS A 460 21.11 23.86 9.02
N ASP A 461 22.38 23.85 8.64
CA ASP A 461 22.84 24.54 7.42
C ASP A 461 22.68 23.71 6.13
N ILE A 462 22.31 22.42 6.26
CA ILE A 462 22.13 21.52 5.11
C ILE A 462 20.66 21.11 4.90
N LEU A 463 19.81 21.29 5.92
CA LEU A 463 18.42 20.86 5.88
C LEU A 463 17.57 21.84 5.08
N ASP A 464 16.98 21.38 3.98
CA ASP A 464 16.07 22.19 3.16
C ASP A 464 14.59 21.78 3.33
N ILE A 465 13.73 22.46 2.57
CA ILE A 465 12.28 22.21 2.57
C ILE A 465 11.93 20.84 1.98
N SER A 466 12.66 20.35 0.97
CA SER A 466 12.45 19.01 0.41
C SER A 466 12.74 17.90 1.43
N ASP A 467 13.77 18.11 2.24
CA ASP A 467 14.10 17.22 3.35
C ASP A 467 13.00 17.25 4.42
N ALA A 468 12.51 18.44 4.79
CA ALA A 468 11.39 18.60 5.71
C ALA A 468 10.13 17.88 5.21
N LYS A 469 9.77 17.98 3.92
CA LYS A 469 8.65 17.21 3.31
C LYS A 469 8.84 15.72 3.45
N THR A 470 10.07 15.23 3.21
CA THR A 470 10.39 13.80 3.35
C THR A 470 10.22 13.34 4.78
N ILE A 471 10.80 14.06 5.74
CA ILE A 471 10.73 13.76 7.16
C ILE A 471 9.26 13.78 7.64
N ALA A 472 8.50 14.82 7.30
CA ALA A 472 7.09 14.95 7.67
C ALA A 472 6.23 13.82 7.11
N SER A 473 6.44 13.45 5.83
CA SER A 473 5.71 12.36 5.17
C SER A 473 6.03 11.00 5.83
N VAL A 474 7.31 10.74 6.15
CA VAL A 474 7.72 9.50 6.82
C VAL A 474 7.14 9.44 8.24
N LEU A 475 7.23 10.52 9.03
CA LEU A 475 6.67 10.57 10.38
C LEU A 475 5.13 10.44 10.39
N THR A 476 4.47 10.95 9.35
CA THR A 476 3.02 10.75 9.14
C THR A 476 2.70 9.29 8.88
N ASN A 477 3.44 8.64 8.00
CA ASN A 477 3.28 7.20 7.75
C ASN A 477 3.52 6.37 9.02
N LEU A 478 4.51 6.74 9.83
CA LEU A 478 4.78 6.13 11.13
C LEU A 478 3.71 6.43 12.19
N GLY A 479 2.78 7.34 11.95
CA GLY A 479 1.72 7.72 12.90
C GLY A 479 2.23 8.51 14.10
N ALA A 480 3.30 9.28 13.95
CA ALA A 480 3.82 10.18 14.99
C ALA A 480 3.22 11.58 14.89
N MET A 481 2.96 12.04 13.67
CA MET A 481 2.45 13.37 13.35
C MET A 481 1.43 13.26 12.19
N TYR A 482 0.80 14.36 11.81
CA TYR A 482 -0.03 14.43 10.62
C TYR A 482 0.45 15.58 9.74
N PHE A 483 0.93 15.27 8.55
CA PHE A 483 1.28 16.25 7.53
C PHE A 483 0.16 16.30 6.49
N ASP A 484 -0.58 17.39 6.50
CA ASP A 484 -1.62 17.64 5.52
C ASP A 484 -0.98 18.16 4.23
N HIS A 485 -0.78 17.24 3.30
CA HIS A 485 -0.22 17.55 1.99
C HIS A 485 -1.37 17.84 1.02
N PRO A 486 -1.53 19.07 0.50
CA PRO A 486 -2.54 19.34 -0.52
C PRO A 486 -2.25 18.44 -1.73
N ALA A 487 -3.23 17.63 -2.13
CA ALA A 487 -3.07 16.62 -3.18
C ALA A 487 -2.83 17.23 -4.58
N LEU A 488 -3.09 18.52 -4.72
CA LEU A 488 -2.90 19.32 -5.91
C LEU A 488 -2.67 20.74 -5.38
N ASP A 489 -1.50 21.32 -5.60
CA ASP A 489 -1.48 22.78 -5.62
C ASP A 489 -0.60 23.36 -6.71
N GLU A 490 -1.29 23.99 -7.65
CA GLU A 490 -0.74 24.89 -8.66
C GLU A 490 -0.44 26.28 -8.06
N ASN A 491 -0.86 26.55 -6.81
CA ASN A 491 -0.71 27.82 -6.09
C ASN A 491 0.46 27.88 -5.10
N GLY A 492 1.23 26.80 -4.91
CA GLY A 492 2.45 26.80 -4.10
C GLY A 492 2.25 26.66 -2.58
N ASP A 493 1.09 26.19 -2.10
CA ASP A 493 0.88 25.80 -0.71
C ASP A 493 1.78 24.60 -0.35
N GLU A 494 2.62 24.80 0.68
CA GLU A 494 3.60 23.81 1.12
C GLU A 494 3.03 22.76 2.07
N GLY A 495 1.76 22.91 2.47
CA GLY A 495 1.05 22.04 3.40
C GLY A 495 1.29 22.39 4.87
N ILE A 496 0.48 21.79 5.75
CA ILE A 496 0.47 22.09 7.18
C ILE A 496 0.89 20.86 7.98
N VAL A 497 1.72 21.08 8.99
CA VAL A 497 2.22 20.06 9.90
C VAL A 497 1.52 20.16 11.25
N PHE A 498 0.87 19.07 11.66
CA PHE A 498 0.40 18.85 13.03
C PHE A 498 1.38 17.93 13.76
N THR A 499 2.16 18.47 14.69
CA THR A 499 3.32 17.80 15.29
C THR A 499 3.01 16.58 16.18
N SER A 500 1.74 16.37 16.53
CA SER A 500 1.32 15.18 17.29
C SER A 500 -0.06 14.75 16.84
N ILE A 501 -0.14 13.59 16.18
CA ILE A 501 -1.41 13.03 15.71
C ILE A 501 -2.30 12.54 16.87
N GLY A 502 -1.69 12.13 17.98
CA GLY A 502 -2.42 11.74 19.20
C GLY A 502 -3.14 12.94 19.83
N GLU A 503 -2.44 14.06 19.98
CA GLU A 503 -3.03 15.31 20.50
C GLU A 503 -4.04 15.92 19.53
N LEU A 504 -3.80 15.82 18.21
CA LEU A 504 -4.79 16.18 17.19
C LEU A 504 -6.07 15.36 17.36
N ASN A 505 -5.95 14.05 17.53
CA ASN A 505 -7.07 13.15 17.78
C ASN A 505 -7.83 13.55 19.06
N ASP A 506 -7.15 13.87 20.14
CA ASP A 506 -7.78 14.33 21.38
C ASP A 506 -8.48 15.69 21.24
N LEU A 507 -7.90 16.60 20.45
CA LEU A 507 -8.53 17.88 20.11
C LEU A 507 -9.82 17.67 19.32
N ILE A 508 -9.78 16.85 18.26
CA ILE A 508 -10.96 16.55 17.44
C ILE A 508 -12.06 15.87 18.27
N LYS A 509 -11.69 15.01 19.23
CA LYS A 509 -12.66 14.40 20.17
C LYS A 509 -13.36 15.43 21.04
N LYS A 510 -12.61 16.39 21.59
CA LYS A 510 -13.19 17.48 22.39
C LYS A 510 -14.16 18.31 21.54
N LEU A 511 -13.82 18.61 20.29
CA LEU A 511 -14.69 19.33 19.35
C LEU A 511 -15.99 18.56 19.08
N MET A 512 -15.91 17.25 18.81
CA MET A 512 -17.09 16.42 18.62
C MET A 512 -17.99 16.34 19.86
N ASN A 513 -17.41 16.37 21.07
CA ASN A 513 -18.20 16.37 22.29
C ASN A 513 -18.98 17.68 22.49
N VAL A 514 -18.42 18.82 22.07
CA VAL A 514 -19.16 20.10 22.03
C VAL A 514 -20.35 20.00 21.07
N ALA A 515 -20.15 19.40 19.89
CA ALA A 515 -21.21 19.19 18.91
C ALA A 515 -22.37 18.32 19.42
N LYS A 516 -22.11 17.41 20.37
CA LYS A 516 -23.14 16.56 20.99
C LYS A 516 -24.00 17.28 22.03
N GLN A 517 -23.47 18.32 22.69
CA GLN A 517 -24.14 19.02 23.78
C GLN A 517 -25.10 20.14 23.31
N GLY A 518 -25.10 20.47 22.02
CA GLY A 518 -26.00 21.45 21.43
C GLY A 518 -27.47 20.98 21.37
N SER A 519 -28.41 21.91 21.55
CA SER A 519 -29.87 21.67 21.44
C SER A 519 -30.30 21.16 20.05
N SER A 520 -29.49 21.42 19.03
CA SER A 520 -29.57 20.87 17.68
C SER A 520 -28.55 19.75 17.51
N LYS A 521 -28.99 18.49 17.63
CA LYS A 521 -28.17 17.29 17.40
C LYS A 521 -27.29 17.44 16.15
N GLY A 522 -25.97 17.55 16.35
CA GLY A 522 -25.00 17.58 15.24
C GLY A 522 -24.70 18.96 14.65
N VAL A 523 -25.18 20.06 15.24
CA VAL A 523 -24.81 21.43 14.86
C VAL A 523 -24.08 22.10 16.02
N PHE A 524 -22.85 22.55 15.76
CA PHE A 524 -22.13 23.44 16.66
C PHE A 524 -21.85 24.78 15.96
N TYR A 525 -21.97 25.86 16.70
CA TYR A 525 -21.64 27.21 16.23
C TYR A 525 -20.14 27.46 16.40
N VAL A 526 -19.55 28.21 15.48
CA VAL A 526 -18.12 28.59 15.54
C VAL A 526 -17.78 29.21 16.89
N ASP A 527 -18.68 30.01 17.47
CA ASP A 527 -18.50 30.62 18.80
C ASP A 527 -18.30 29.59 19.93
N GLN A 528 -18.84 28.38 19.81
CA GLN A 528 -18.68 27.31 20.79
C GLN A 528 -17.29 26.66 20.73
N VAL A 529 -16.55 26.85 19.63
CA VAL A 529 -15.24 26.24 19.38
C VAL A 529 -14.11 27.25 19.22
N LYS A 530 -14.38 28.57 19.19
CA LYS A 530 -13.38 29.66 19.13
C LYS A 530 -12.31 29.62 20.24
N GLY A 531 -12.62 29.02 21.38
CA GLY A 531 -11.67 28.88 22.50
C GLY A 531 -10.65 27.74 22.33
N PHE A 532 -10.81 26.89 21.32
CA PHE A 532 -9.89 25.79 21.06
C PHE A 532 -8.65 26.26 20.31
N LYS A 533 -7.47 25.90 20.82
CA LYS A 533 -6.19 26.21 20.19
C LYS A 533 -6.14 25.58 18.78
N TYR A 534 -5.73 26.37 17.78
CA TYR A 534 -5.60 25.96 16.38
C TYR A 534 -6.90 25.57 15.65
N ILE A 535 -8.07 26.00 16.16
CA ILE A 535 -9.36 25.66 15.56
C ILE A 535 -9.47 26.12 14.10
N ASP A 536 -8.91 27.29 13.77
CA ASP A 536 -8.95 27.86 12.40
C ASP A 536 -8.19 27.00 11.37
N HIS A 537 -7.27 26.13 11.79
CA HIS A 537 -6.59 25.18 10.90
C HIS A 537 -7.34 23.85 10.74
N ILE A 538 -8.26 23.54 11.65
CA ILE A 538 -9.03 22.29 11.66
C ILE A 538 -10.40 22.50 11.01
N LEU A 539 -10.98 23.68 11.22
CA LEU A 539 -12.24 24.14 10.64
C LEU A 539 -12.03 25.52 9.99
N PRO A 540 -11.29 25.57 8.86
CA PRO A 540 -10.98 26.81 8.16
C PRO A 540 -12.20 27.53 7.58
#